data_AF-K1U5H8-F1
#
_entry.id   AF-K1U5H8-F1
#
_cell.length_a   1.000
_cell.length_b   1.000
_cell.length_c   1.000
_cell.angle_alpha   90.00
_cell.angle_beta   90.00
_cell.angle_gamma   90.00
#
_symmetry.space_group_name_H-M   'P 1'
#
loop_
_entity.id
_entity.type
_entity.pdbx_description
1 polymer ?
#
loop_
_entity_poly.entity_id
_entity_poly.type
_entity_poly.pdbx_seq_one_letter_code
_entity_poly.pdbx_strand_id
1 'polypeptide(L)'
;MSLGKPLFDNGSWDNIDPTVWMDEDGQAYLYWGNPHLYYAKLNKDMISFKGGIDAKAAVDEKREVGRIVMTEEGFGSPDVEKRDSTRKYKDCYTEGPWFMKRGKNYYMLYAAG
;
A
#
# COMPACT_ATOMS: atom_id res chain seq x y z
N MET A 1 22.05 12.11 6.55
CA MET A 1 21.08 12.34 7.63
C MET A 1 20.08 11.20 7.62
N SER A 2 19.76 10.63 8.78
CA SER A 2 18.66 9.67 8.95
C SER A 2 17.47 10.38 9.61
N LEU A 3 16.24 9.91 9.37
CA LEU A 3 15.03 10.53 9.92
C LEU A 3 14.95 10.49 11.47
N GLY A 4 15.71 9.60 12.12
CA GLY A 4 15.76 9.46 13.58
C GLY A 4 14.50 8.84 14.21
N LYS A 5 13.49 8.54 13.38
CA LYS A 5 12.24 7.85 13.69
C LYS A 5 11.76 7.09 12.44
N PRO A 6 10.89 6.09 12.57
CA PRO A 6 10.23 5.50 11.41
C PRO A 6 9.44 6.55 10.62
N LEU A 7 9.37 6.36 9.30
CA LEU A 7 8.55 7.21 8.43
C LEU A 7 7.05 7.00 8.71
N PHE A 8 6.67 5.73 8.89
CA PHE A 8 5.34 5.30 9.30
C PHE A 8 5.46 4.25 10.41
N ASP A 9 4.64 4.40 11.44
CA ASP A 9 4.49 3.42 12.52
C ASP A 9 3.09 3.55 13.10
N ASN A 10 2.35 2.45 13.08
CA ASN A 10 1.03 2.32 13.71
C ASN A 10 1.00 1.21 14.76
N GLY A 11 2.17 0.70 15.17
CA GLY A 11 2.32 -0.43 16.08
C GLY A 11 2.00 -1.80 15.47
N SER A 12 1.69 -1.87 14.17
CA SER A 12 1.42 -3.13 13.48
C SER A 12 2.68 -3.76 12.89
N TRP A 13 2.69 -5.09 12.85
CA TRP A 13 3.68 -5.90 12.15
C TRP A 13 3.49 -5.87 10.63
N ASP A 14 2.38 -5.32 10.15
CA ASP A 14 2.07 -5.27 8.72
C ASP A 14 3.04 -4.42 7.90
N ASN A 15 3.86 -3.59 8.55
CA ASN A 15 4.67 -2.57 7.91
C ASN A 15 5.97 -3.11 7.30
N ILE A 16 5.84 -4.02 6.34
CA ILE A 16 6.96 -4.67 5.63
C ILE A 16 6.86 -4.47 4.11
N ASP A 17 7.92 -4.86 3.41
CA ASP A 17 8.01 -4.91 1.94
C ASP A 17 7.66 -3.59 1.22
N PRO A 18 8.41 -2.50 1.48
CA PRO A 18 8.15 -1.24 0.80
C PRO A 18 8.56 -1.30 -0.69
N THR A 19 7.70 -0.76 -1.55
CA THR A 19 8.00 -0.39 -2.95
C THR A 19 7.76 1.09 -3.16
N VAL A 20 8.68 1.76 -3.87
CA VAL A 20 8.57 3.18 -4.21
C VAL A 20 8.59 3.37 -5.73
N TRP A 21 7.74 4.26 -6.23
CA TRP A 21 7.72 4.67 -7.65
C TRP A 21 7.65 6.18 -7.77
N MET A 22 8.43 6.74 -8.69
CA MET A 22 8.39 8.15 -9.07
C MET A 22 7.68 8.27 -10.41
N ASP A 23 6.59 9.02 -10.45
CA ASP A 23 5.87 9.29 -11.70
C ASP A 23 6.46 10.50 -12.44
N GLU A 24 6.09 10.65 -13.70
CA GLU A 24 6.65 11.64 -14.63
C GLU A 24 6.31 13.08 -14.24
N ASP A 25 5.24 13.29 -13.47
CA ASP A 25 4.84 14.57 -12.89
C ASP A 25 5.63 14.92 -11.60
N GLY A 26 6.52 14.03 -11.17
CA GLY A 26 7.33 14.16 -9.96
C GLY A 26 6.63 13.70 -8.68
N GLN A 27 5.42 13.13 -8.76
CA GLN A 27 4.77 12.53 -7.60
C GLN A 27 5.39 11.16 -7.28
N ALA A 28 5.84 11.03 -6.03
CA ALA A 28 6.35 9.80 -5.45
C ALA A 28 5.22 9.00 -4.78
N TYR A 29 5.16 7.70 -5.02
CA TYR A 29 4.23 6.77 -4.39
C TYR A 29 5.00 5.69 -3.63
N LEU A 30 4.58 5.40 -2.41
CA LEU A 30 5.08 4.32 -1.57
C LEU A 30 3.94 3.35 -1.31
N TYR A 31 4.18 2.05 -1.48
CA TYR A 31 3.28 0.97 -1.06
C TYR A 31 4.04 -0.02 -0.18
N TRP A 32 3.36 -0.66 0.75
CA TRP A 32 3.93 -1.63 1.69
C TRP A 32 2.81 -2.46 2.32
N GLY A 33 3.09 -3.60 2.95
CA GLY A 33 2.04 -4.30 3.70
C GLY A 33 2.04 -5.83 3.67
N ASN A 34 1.79 -6.47 4.82
CA ASN A 34 1.31 -7.86 4.91
C ASN A 34 0.50 -8.05 6.22
N PRO A 35 -0.78 -8.47 6.20
CA PRO A 35 -1.56 -8.87 5.04
C PRO A 35 -2.28 -7.69 4.38
N HIS A 36 -2.22 -6.49 4.98
CA HIS A 36 -2.89 -5.30 4.48
C HIS A 36 -1.99 -4.47 3.59
N LEU A 37 -2.41 -4.18 2.37
CA LEU A 37 -1.71 -3.26 1.48
C LEU A 37 -1.99 -1.81 1.87
N TYR A 38 -0.94 -1.04 2.16
CA TYR A 38 -0.96 0.38 2.44
C TYR A 38 -0.36 1.17 1.28
N TYR A 39 -0.67 2.47 1.24
CA TYR A 39 -0.12 3.39 0.26
C TYR A 39 0.10 4.78 0.84
N ALA A 40 1.03 5.52 0.25
CA ALA A 40 1.26 6.92 0.54
C ALA A 40 1.81 7.68 -0.67
N LYS A 41 1.41 8.94 -0.79
CA LYS A 41 2.09 9.95 -1.60
C LYS A 41 3.19 10.57 -0.75
N LEU A 42 4.43 10.51 -1.22
CA LEU A 42 5.55 11.17 -0.55
C LEU A 42 5.67 12.63 -1.01
N ASN A 43 6.19 13.48 -0.13
CA ASN A 43 6.71 14.78 -0.53
C ASN A 43 8.05 14.61 -1.26
N LYS A 44 8.53 15.68 -1.92
CA LYS A 44 9.81 15.68 -2.65
C LYS A 44 11.03 15.35 -1.78
N ASP A 45 10.91 15.51 -0.47
CA ASP A 45 11.97 15.17 0.49
C ASP A 45 12.12 13.65 0.72
N MET A 46 11.15 12.84 0.26
CA MET A 46 11.08 11.38 0.43
C MET A 46 11.07 10.89 1.89
N ILE A 47 10.96 11.81 2.85
CA ILE A 47 11.02 11.53 4.29
C ILE A 47 9.78 12.09 5.01
N SER A 48 8.79 12.57 4.26
CA SER A 48 7.50 12.97 4.77
C SER A 48 6.40 12.65 3.76
N PHE A 49 5.18 12.50 4.28
CA PHE A 49 3.99 12.22 3.49
C PHE A 49 3.26 13.49 3.09
N LYS A 50 2.69 13.48 1.90
CA LYS A 50 1.78 14.52 1.43
C LYS A 50 0.50 14.49 2.28
N GLY A 51 -0.03 15.66 2.65
CA GLY A 51 -1.29 15.78 3.39
C GLY A 51 -1.20 15.74 4.92
N GLY A 52 -0.12 15.19 5.49
CA GLY A 52 0.03 14.96 6.94
C GLY A 52 -0.83 13.79 7.42
N ILE A 53 -0.28 12.91 8.25
CA ILE A 53 -0.90 11.63 8.63
C ILE A 53 -1.70 11.72 9.94
N ASP A 54 -2.88 11.08 9.96
CA ASP A 54 -3.30 10.24 11.09
C ASP A 54 -3.25 8.77 10.65
N ALA A 55 -2.38 7.97 11.27
CA ALA A 55 -2.13 6.58 10.91
C ALA A 55 -3.36 5.67 11.15
N LYS A 56 -4.37 6.20 11.85
CA LYS A 56 -5.65 5.54 12.12
C LYS A 56 -6.73 5.85 11.10
N ALA A 57 -6.55 6.85 10.25
CA ALA A 57 -7.46 7.15 9.16
C ALA A 57 -7.22 6.16 8.02
N ALA A 58 -7.73 4.94 8.18
CA ALA A 58 -7.53 3.82 7.25
C ALA A 58 -8.03 4.08 5.82
N VAL A 59 -8.70 5.20 5.56
CA VAL A 59 -9.04 5.69 4.22
C VAL A 59 -8.96 7.22 4.28
N ASP A 60 -7.84 7.81 3.89
CA ASP A 60 -7.82 9.24 3.63
C ASP A 60 -8.77 9.54 2.46
N GLU A 61 -9.79 10.37 2.70
CA GLU A 61 -10.70 10.86 1.65
C GLU A 61 -9.93 11.50 0.48
N LYS A 62 -8.78 12.12 0.77
CA LYS A 62 -7.89 12.75 -0.22
C LYS A 62 -7.00 11.74 -0.95
N ARG A 63 -6.98 10.48 -0.49
CA ARG A 63 -6.13 9.41 -1.00
C ARG A 63 -4.66 9.81 -1.08
N GLU A 64 -4.14 10.41 -0.02
CA GLU A 64 -2.73 10.76 0.11
C GLU A 64 -1.99 9.73 0.96
N VAL A 65 -2.59 9.18 2.02
CA VAL A 65 -2.07 8.02 2.75
C VAL A 65 -3.23 7.13 3.23
N GLY A 66 -3.09 5.80 3.17
CA GLY A 66 -4.08 4.94 3.80
C GLY A 66 -3.90 3.46 3.53
N ARG A 67 -4.93 2.70 3.86
CA ARG A 67 -5.04 1.28 3.54
C ARG A 67 -5.83 1.11 2.24
N ILE A 68 -5.39 0.19 1.38
CA ILE A 68 -6.18 -0.27 0.25
C ILE A 68 -7.19 -1.29 0.75
N VAL A 69 -8.46 -1.13 0.35
CA VAL A 69 -9.47 -2.17 0.53
C VAL A 69 -9.23 -3.24 -0.52
N MET A 70 -8.92 -4.46 -0.06
CA MET A 70 -8.75 -5.58 -0.97
C MET A 70 -10.12 -6.10 -1.39
N THR A 71 -10.40 -6.06 -2.69
CA THR A 71 -11.63 -6.58 -3.30
C THR A 71 -11.32 -7.82 -4.12
N GLU A 72 -12.30 -8.71 -4.28
CA GLU A 72 -12.13 -9.90 -5.13
C GLU A 72 -11.77 -9.56 -6.58
N GLU A 73 -12.29 -8.46 -7.10
CA GLU A 73 -11.98 -7.99 -8.47
C GLU A 73 -10.53 -7.56 -8.61
N GLY A 74 -9.98 -6.84 -7.62
CA GLY A 74 -8.62 -6.31 -7.66
C GLY A 74 -7.54 -7.30 -7.21
N PHE A 75 -7.86 -8.14 -6.23
CA PHE A 75 -6.88 -8.97 -5.52
C PHE A 75 -7.24 -10.46 -5.44
N GLY A 76 -8.31 -10.89 -6.14
CA GLY A 76 -8.76 -12.29 -6.16
C GLY A 76 -9.53 -12.75 -4.92
N SER A 77 -9.40 -12.02 -3.80
CA SER A 77 -10.08 -12.22 -2.52
C SER A 77 -10.33 -10.88 -1.82
N PRO A 78 -11.29 -10.81 -0.87
CA PRO A 78 -11.44 -9.64 -0.03
C PRO A 78 -10.31 -9.57 1.03
N ASP A 79 -10.32 -8.48 1.81
CA ASP A 79 -9.50 -8.36 3.04
C ASP A 79 -9.55 -9.66 3.87
N VAL A 80 -8.44 -10.01 4.54
CA VAL A 80 -8.29 -11.29 5.25
C VAL A 80 -9.41 -11.55 6.25
N GLU A 81 -9.93 -10.53 6.93
CA GLU A 81 -11.02 -10.64 7.92
C GLU A 81 -12.40 -10.88 7.30
N LYS A 82 -12.54 -10.63 6.00
CA LYS A 82 -13.79 -10.79 5.23
C LYS A 82 -13.80 -12.07 4.41
N ARG A 83 -12.73 -12.87 4.45
CA ARG A 83 -12.64 -14.11 3.69
C ARG A 83 -13.55 -15.18 4.30
N ASP A 84 -14.35 -15.81 3.44
CA ASP A 84 -15.18 -16.96 3.78
C ASP A 84 -14.34 -18.24 3.72
N SER A 85 -14.14 -18.86 4.88
CA SER A 85 -13.38 -20.11 5.03
C SER A 85 -13.96 -21.32 4.29
N THR A 86 -15.23 -21.27 3.87
CA THR A 86 -15.90 -22.36 3.14
C THR A 86 -15.72 -22.27 1.63
N ARG A 87 -15.19 -21.16 1.14
CA ARG A 87 -15.04 -20.87 -0.29
C ARG A 87 -13.56 -20.80 -0.66
N LYS A 88 -13.25 -21.24 -1.88
CA LYS A 88 -11.94 -21.03 -2.49
C LYS A 88 -11.93 -19.73 -3.30
N TYR A 89 -11.00 -18.84 -2.96
CA TYR A 89 -10.73 -17.62 -3.72
C TYR A 89 -9.83 -17.91 -4.92
N LYS A 90 -9.89 -17.04 -5.93
CA LYS A 90 -9.08 -17.19 -7.15
C LYS A 90 -7.60 -16.93 -6.85
N ASP A 91 -7.35 -15.92 -6.04
CA ASP A 91 -6.02 -15.46 -5.64
C ASP A 91 -6.15 -14.65 -4.35
N CYS A 92 -5.04 -14.39 -3.66
CA CYS A 92 -5.03 -13.51 -2.51
C CYS A 92 -3.74 -12.72 -2.40
N TYR A 93 -3.84 -11.39 -2.30
CA TYR A 93 -2.71 -10.59 -1.82
C TYR A 93 -2.18 -11.15 -0.51
N THR A 94 -0.85 -11.30 -0.44
CA THR A 94 -0.12 -11.70 0.76
C THR A 94 0.87 -10.61 1.14
N GLU A 95 1.83 -10.31 0.26
CA GLU A 95 2.96 -9.41 0.57
C GLU A 95 3.72 -8.97 -0.69
N GLY A 96 4.89 -8.36 -0.50
CA GLY A 96 5.81 -8.03 -1.59
C GLY A 96 5.21 -7.16 -2.70
N PRO A 97 4.52 -6.05 -2.40
CA PRO A 97 3.97 -5.19 -3.45
C PRO A 97 5.11 -4.64 -4.30
N TRP A 98 4.90 -4.64 -5.62
CA TRP A 98 5.78 -3.99 -6.59
C TRP A 98 4.96 -3.10 -7.50
N PHE A 99 5.14 -1.79 -7.35
CA PHE A 99 4.38 -0.79 -8.07
C PHE A 99 5.21 -0.16 -9.18
N MET A 100 4.66 -0.11 -10.40
CA MET A 100 5.32 0.51 -11.54
C MET A 100 4.33 1.05 -12.57
N LYS A 101 4.80 1.97 -13.41
CA LYS A 101 4.08 2.45 -14.60
C LYS A 101 4.76 1.93 -15.86
N ARG A 102 3.97 1.46 -16.83
CA ARG A 102 4.45 1.12 -18.18
C ARG A 102 3.47 1.65 -19.22
N GLY A 103 3.95 2.61 -20.02
CA GLY A 103 3.08 3.38 -20.91
C GLY A 103 2.05 4.17 -20.10
N LYS A 104 0.77 4.03 -20.45
CA LYS A 104 -0.34 4.71 -19.75
C LYS A 104 -0.90 3.94 -18.55
N ASN A 105 -0.37 2.76 -18.26
CA ASN A 105 -0.93 1.86 -17.25
C ASN A 105 -0.04 1.78 -16.02
N TYR A 106 -0.67 1.67 -14.85
CA TYR A 106 0.00 1.31 -13.60
C TYR A 106 -0.24 -0.17 -13.31
N TYR A 107 0.76 -0.81 -12.73
CA TYR A 107 0.77 -2.22 -12.39
C TYR A 107 1.13 -2.35 -10.92
N MET A 108 0.35 -3.15 -10.20
CA MET A 108 0.67 -3.64 -8.87
C MET A 108 0.89 -5.16 -9.00
N LEU A 109 2.14 -5.59 -8.86
CA LEU A 109 2.46 -7.01 -8.69
C LEU A 109 2.60 -7.28 -7.19
N TYR A 110 2.39 -8.53 -6.78
CA TYR A 110 2.49 -8.94 -5.39
C TYR A 110 2.67 -10.46 -5.30
N ALA A 111 3.18 -10.93 -4.16
CA ALA A 111 3.15 -12.34 -3.80
C ALA A 111 1.73 -12.73 -3.36
N ALA A 112 1.26 -13.88 -3.83
CA ALA A 112 -0.12 -14.28 -3.69
C ALA A 112 -0.28 -15.79 -3.43
N GLY A 113 -1.35 -16.21 -2.73
CA GLY A 113 -1.55 -17.59 -2.28
C GLY A 113 -2.93 -17.92 -1.71
#